data_AF-A0A2G8JG80-F1
#
_entry.id   AF-A0A2G8JG80-F1
#
_cell.length_a   1.000
_cell.length_b   1.000
_cell.length_c   1.000
_cell.angle_alpha   90.00
_cell.angle_beta   90.00
_cell.angle_gamma   90.00
#
_symmetry.space_group_name_H-M   'P 1'
#
loop_
_entity.id
_entity.type
_entity.pdbx_description
1 polymer ?
#
loop_
_entity_poly.entity_id
_entity_poly.type
_entity_poly.pdbx_seq_one_letter_code
_entity_poly.pdbx_strand_id
1 'polypeptide(L)'
;MPQNEHIELHRKRHGYRLDYHERKRKREAREPHKRSHKARMLTGIKAKLYHKQRHAEKIQMKKTIKMHEERKTKKKDNDEVPEGAVPAYLLDREGQSRAKVLSNMIKQKRKEKAGKWDVPIPKVRGVSENEVFKVLKTGKRRAKQWKRMVTKVCYVGEGFTRKPPKYERFIRPMVGVLQLILRDILC
;
A
#
# COMPACT_ATOMS: atom_id res chain seq x y z
N MET A 1 36.86 17.24 13.85
CA MET A 1 35.43 17.63 13.72
C MET A 1 35.25 19.02 14.29
N PRO A 2 34.52 19.93 13.64
CA PRO A 2 34.17 21.20 14.26
C PRO A 2 33.34 20.92 15.52
N GLN A 3 33.76 21.50 16.65
CA GLN A 3 33.10 21.31 17.94
C GLN A 3 31.91 22.27 18.08
N ASN A 4 30.81 21.79 18.66
CA ASN A 4 29.65 22.59 19.04
C ASN A 4 28.92 23.31 17.87
N GLU A 5 27.94 24.16 18.19
CA GLU A 5 27.18 25.00 17.26
C GLU A 5 27.96 26.23 16.76
N HIS A 6 29.19 26.01 16.28
CA HIS A 6 30.10 27.05 15.81
C HIS A 6 29.51 28.00 14.74
N ILE A 7 28.59 27.52 13.89
CA ILE A 7 27.90 28.35 12.86
C ILE A 7 26.92 29.34 13.50
N GLU A 8 26.17 28.92 14.51
CA GLU A 8 25.26 29.81 15.23
C GLU A 8 26.02 30.83 16.06
N LEU A 9 27.10 30.39 16.72
CA LEU A 9 28.01 31.28 17.45
C LEU A 9 28.63 32.33 16.52
N HIS A 10 29.07 31.93 15.33
CA HIS A 10 29.57 32.87 14.32
C HIS A 10 28.50 33.87 13.88
N ARG A 11 27.25 33.44 13.66
CA ARG A 11 26.14 34.35 13.33
C ARG A 11 25.79 35.30 14.48
N LYS A 12 25.88 34.85 15.74
CA LYS A 12 25.67 35.71 16.91
C LYS A 12 26.79 36.75 17.07
N ARG A 13 28.05 36.38 16.79
CA ARG A 13 29.22 37.25 16.91
C ARG A 13 29.40 38.23 15.75
N HIS A 14 29.23 37.76 14.52
CA HIS A 14 29.55 38.50 13.29
C HIS A 14 28.31 38.82 12.45
N GLY A 15 27.13 38.40 12.88
CA GLY A 15 25.89 38.63 12.16
C GLY A 15 25.75 37.78 10.90
N TYR A 16 24.80 38.20 10.05
CA TYR A 16 24.65 37.68 8.71
C TYR A 16 25.41 38.53 7.71
N ARG A 17 25.65 37.97 6.53
CA ARG A 17 26.11 38.74 5.38
C ARG A 17 25.12 39.89 5.10
N LEU A 18 25.63 41.08 4.78
CA LEU A 18 24.83 42.31 4.62
C LEU A 18 23.66 42.15 3.64
N ASP A 19 23.84 41.38 2.55
CA ASP A 19 22.82 41.13 1.52
C ASP A 19 21.87 39.95 1.82
N TYR A 20 22.02 39.26 2.96
CA TYR A 20 21.34 38.00 3.25
C TYR A 20 19.81 38.15 3.26
N HIS A 21 19.31 39.13 4.02
CA HIS A 21 17.88 39.35 4.18
C HIS A 21 17.23 39.81 2.87
N GLU A 22 17.91 40.67 2.11
CA GLU A 22 17.41 41.09 0.80
C GLU A 22 17.32 39.93 -0.19
N ARG A 23 18.35 39.08 -0.23
CA ARG A 23 18.39 37.91 -1.12
C ARG A 23 17.33 36.89 -0.71
N LYS A 24 17.12 36.68 0.58
CA LYS A 24 16.07 35.78 1.11
C LYS A 24 14.69 36.29 0.71
N ARG A 25 14.39 37.56 0.95
CA ARG A 25 13.13 38.21 0.53
C ARG A 25 12.90 38.09 -0.98
N LYS A 26 13.90 38.44 -1.79
CA LYS A 26 13.81 38.35 -3.27
C LYS A 26 13.64 36.89 -3.73
N ARG A 27 14.19 35.90 -3.01
CA ARG A 27 14.02 34.48 -3.33
C ARG A 27 12.58 34.04 -3.05
N GLU A 28 12.05 34.33 -1.85
CA GLU A 28 10.69 33.99 -1.44
C GLU A 28 9.65 34.64 -2.36
N ALA A 29 9.85 35.91 -2.74
CA ALA A 29 8.98 36.60 -3.69
C ALA A 29 8.97 35.97 -5.10
N ARG A 30 10.08 35.34 -5.53
CA ARG A 30 10.19 34.68 -6.85
C ARG A 30 9.72 33.22 -6.87
N GLU A 31 9.59 32.58 -5.71
CA GLU A 31 9.12 31.18 -5.60
C GLU A 31 7.79 30.89 -6.31
N PRO A 32 6.71 31.71 -6.19
CA PRO A 32 5.46 31.42 -6.89
C PRO A 32 5.60 31.39 -8.42
N HIS A 33 6.35 32.33 -9.00
CA HIS A 33 6.63 32.36 -10.43
C HIS A 33 7.47 31.15 -10.87
N LYS A 34 8.53 30.82 -10.12
CA LYS A 34 9.35 29.62 -10.37
C LYS A 34 8.55 28.34 -10.29
N ARG A 35 7.60 28.25 -9.36
CA ARG A 35 6.71 27.10 -9.18
C ARG A 35 5.80 26.92 -10.39
N SER A 36 5.15 27.98 -10.84
CA SER A 36 4.31 27.96 -12.06
C SER A 36 5.14 27.59 -13.30
N HIS A 37 6.34 28.17 -13.43
CA HIS A 37 7.26 27.85 -14.52
C HIS A 37 7.68 26.38 -14.53
N LYS A 38 8.07 25.82 -13.37
CA LYS A 38 8.40 24.39 -13.22
C LYS A 38 7.22 23.49 -13.59
N ALA A 39 6.00 23.85 -13.20
CA ALA A 39 4.81 23.08 -13.56
C ALA A 39 4.58 23.01 -15.08
N ARG A 40 4.91 24.08 -15.81
CA ARG A 40 4.76 24.15 -17.27
C ARG A 40 5.91 23.50 -18.04
N MET A 41 7.13 23.61 -17.53
CA MET A 41 8.35 23.21 -18.24
C MET A 41 8.82 21.80 -17.93
N LEU A 42 8.50 21.24 -16.76
CA LEU A 42 8.87 19.87 -16.45
C LEU A 42 8.07 18.91 -17.34
N THR A 43 8.76 17.94 -17.93
CA THR A 43 8.17 16.90 -18.78
C THR A 43 8.44 15.50 -18.22
N GLY A 44 7.68 14.51 -18.70
CA GLY A 44 7.87 13.11 -18.35
C GLY A 44 7.68 12.77 -16.86
N ILE A 45 8.57 11.92 -16.33
CA ILE A 45 8.49 11.44 -14.93
C ILE A 45 8.68 12.58 -13.93
N LYS A 46 9.54 13.55 -14.24
CA LYS A 46 9.80 14.71 -13.37
C LYS A 46 8.52 15.53 -13.16
N ALA A 47 7.72 15.73 -14.22
CA ALA A 47 6.43 16.41 -14.13
C ALA A 47 5.45 15.65 -13.22
N LYS A 48 5.34 14.31 -13.42
CA LYS A 48 4.44 13.46 -12.63
C LYS A 48 4.78 13.49 -11.14
N LEU A 49 6.06 13.36 -10.79
CA LEU A 49 6.52 13.46 -9.40
C LEU A 49 6.24 14.84 -8.80
N TYR A 50 6.49 15.90 -9.56
CA TYR A 50 6.24 17.26 -9.15
C TYR A 50 4.74 17.50 -8.85
N HIS A 51 3.84 17.09 -9.74
CA HIS A 51 2.40 17.22 -9.51
C HIS A 51 1.90 16.38 -8.33
N LYS A 52 2.44 15.15 -8.15
CA LYS A 52 2.11 14.29 -6.99
C LYS A 52 2.50 14.97 -5.67
N GLN A 53 3.71 15.54 -5.61
CA GLN A 53 4.16 16.29 -4.44
C GLN A 53 3.24 17.50 -4.17
N ARG A 54 2.93 18.28 -5.21
CA ARG A 54 2.05 19.47 -5.07
C ARG A 54 0.62 19.10 -4.63
N HIS A 55 0.10 17.98 -5.08
CA HIS A 55 -1.19 17.46 -4.66
C HIS A 55 -1.19 17.09 -3.17
N ALA A 56 -0.15 16.39 -2.70
CA ALA A 56 0.02 16.05 -1.29
C ALA A 56 0.14 17.29 -0.40
N GLU A 57 0.96 18.28 -0.82
CA GLU A 57 1.10 19.55 -0.10
C GLU A 57 -0.23 20.32 -0.02
N LYS A 58 -1.03 20.33 -1.10
CA LYS A 58 -2.37 20.96 -1.11
C LYS A 58 -3.33 20.26 -0.15
N ILE A 59 -3.32 18.93 -0.10
CA ILE A 59 -4.15 18.16 0.84
C ILE A 59 -3.72 18.44 2.27
N GLN A 60 -2.42 18.43 2.55
CA GLN A 60 -1.89 18.70 3.88
C GLN A 60 -2.33 20.09 4.35
N MET A 61 -2.16 21.12 3.52
CA MET A 61 -2.60 22.48 3.85
C MET A 61 -4.12 22.58 4.02
N LYS A 62 -4.92 21.89 3.18
CA LYS A 62 -6.38 21.88 3.34
C LYS A 62 -6.78 21.23 4.67
N LYS A 63 -6.13 20.15 5.07
CA LYS A 63 -6.36 19.48 6.36
C LYS A 63 -5.95 20.36 7.54
N THR A 64 -4.80 21.04 7.48
CA THR A 64 -4.36 21.92 8.58
C THR A 64 -5.25 23.14 8.73
N ILE A 65 -5.70 23.73 7.63
CA ILE A 65 -6.68 24.83 7.65
C ILE A 65 -7.99 24.37 8.27
N LYS A 66 -8.54 23.24 7.78
CA LYS A 66 -9.77 22.66 8.31
C LYS A 66 -9.67 22.36 9.82
N MET A 67 -8.59 21.73 10.27
CA MET A 67 -8.34 21.44 11.68
C MET A 67 -8.27 22.73 12.53
N HIS A 68 -7.69 23.79 11.99
CA HIS A 68 -7.61 25.07 12.68
C HIS A 68 -8.95 25.81 12.72
N GLU A 69 -9.76 25.72 11.65
CA GLU A 69 -11.14 26.24 11.61
C GLU A 69 -12.05 25.50 12.61
N GLU A 70 -11.97 24.16 12.66
CA GLU A 70 -12.69 23.31 13.62
C GLU A 70 -12.26 23.60 15.06
N ARG A 71 -10.96 23.84 15.31
CA ARG A 71 -10.49 24.22 16.65
C ARG A 71 -10.98 25.60 17.09
N LYS A 72 -11.07 26.56 16.17
CA LYS A 72 -11.57 27.91 16.44
C LYS A 72 -13.07 27.92 16.72
N THR A 73 -13.82 27.09 16.00
CA THR A 73 -15.25 26.92 16.21
C THR A 73 -15.46 25.83 17.25
N LYS A 74 -15.44 26.22 18.54
CA LYS A 74 -15.98 25.36 19.59
C LYS A 74 -17.48 25.20 19.34
N LYS A 75 -17.86 24.25 18.49
CA LYS A 75 -19.23 23.74 18.51
C LYS A 75 -19.40 23.12 19.87
N LYS A 76 -20.28 23.73 20.68
CA LYS A 76 -20.84 23.06 21.84
C LYS A 76 -21.62 21.90 21.22
N ASP A 77 -21.18 20.66 21.41
CA ASP A 77 -21.99 19.49 21.09
C ASP A 77 -23.23 19.60 21.98
N ASN A 78 -24.29 20.17 21.43
CA ASN A 78 -25.56 20.38 22.09
C ASN A 78 -26.54 19.31 21.61
N ASP A 79 -26.02 18.09 21.46
CA ASP A 79 -26.81 16.92 21.08
C ASP A 79 -27.07 16.12 22.36
N GLU A 80 -28.34 16.05 22.75
CA GLU A 80 -28.87 14.97 23.58
C GLU A 80 -28.33 13.64 23.05
N VAL A 81 -27.96 12.75 23.99
CA VAL A 81 -27.29 11.46 23.76
C VAL A 81 -27.70 10.86 22.40
N PRO A 82 -26.79 10.80 21.40
CA PRO A 82 -27.16 10.32 20.07
C PRO A 82 -27.66 8.88 20.16
N GLU A 83 -28.76 8.58 19.47
CA GLU A 83 -29.31 7.22 19.34
C GLU A 83 -28.24 6.27 18.80
N GLY A 84 -27.58 5.54 19.70
CA GLY A 84 -26.37 4.77 19.39
C GLY A 84 -25.28 4.77 20.46
N ALA A 85 -25.50 5.42 21.62
CA ALA A 85 -24.60 5.32 22.77
C ALA A 85 -24.47 3.86 23.24
N VAL A 86 -23.27 3.32 23.08
CA VAL A 86 -22.88 1.98 23.51
C VAL A 86 -22.04 2.11 24.79
N PRO A 87 -22.19 1.22 25.79
CA PRO A 87 -21.37 1.26 27.00
C PRO A 87 -19.86 1.30 26.68
N ALA A 88 -19.06 1.97 27.54
CA ALA A 88 -17.64 2.24 27.27
C ALA A 88 -16.81 0.98 26.90
N TYR A 89 -17.17 -0.19 27.46
CA TYR A 89 -16.52 -1.49 27.21
C TYR A 89 -16.89 -2.14 25.86
N LEU A 90 -17.79 -1.53 25.09
CA LEU A 90 -18.26 -1.99 23.78
C LEU A 90 -18.00 -0.94 22.66
N LEU A 91 -17.37 0.21 22.96
CA LEU A 91 -17.14 1.31 22.00
C LEU A 91 -16.18 0.95 20.86
N ASP A 92 -15.13 0.17 21.15
CA ASP A 92 -14.12 -0.24 20.15
C ASP A 92 -14.49 -1.52 19.39
N ARG A 93 -15.65 -2.12 19.72
CA ARG A 93 -16.21 -3.25 18.98
C ARG A 93 -17.23 -2.66 18.02
N GLU A 94 -16.89 -2.54 16.73
CA GLU A 94 -17.79 -1.99 15.70
C GLU A 94 -19.19 -2.64 15.76
N GLY A 95 -20.11 -1.95 16.45
CA GLY A 95 -21.48 -2.38 16.65
C GLY A 95 -22.29 -2.03 15.42
N GLN A 96 -22.40 -2.97 14.48
CA GLN A 96 -23.30 -2.86 13.35
C GLN A 96 -24.74 -2.59 13.86
N SER A 97 -25.34 -1.47 13.46
CA SER A 97 -26.66 -1.03 13.93
C SER A 97 -27.75 -2.09 13.67
N ARG A 98 -28.16 -2.81 14.73
CA ARG A 98 -29.00 -4.02 14.66
C ARG A 98 -30.37 -3.82 14.03
N ALA A 99 -30.91 -2.61 13.99
CA ALA A 99 -32.25 -2.36 13.45
C ALA A 99 -32.35 -2.61 11.92
N LYS A 100 -31.34 -2.20 11.15
CA LYS A 100 -31.27 -2.50 9.70
C LYS A 100 -30.72 -3.91 9.44
N VAL A 101 -29.90 -4.43 10.34
CA VAL A 101 -29.33 -5.80 10.24
C VAL A 101 -30.40 -6.86 10.53
N LEU A 102 -31.38 -6.66 11.41
CA LEU A 102 -32.44 -7.64 11.66
C LEU A 102 -33.40 -7.80 10.46
N SER A 103 -33.84 -6.69 9.86
CA SER A 103 -34.67 -6.73 8.65
C SER A 103 -33.90 -7.24 7.43
N ASN A 104 -32.61 -6.87 7.30
CA ASN A 104 -31.72 -7.45 6.30
C ASN A 104 -31.35 -8.90 6.61
N MET A 105 -31.29 -9.35 7.88
CA MET A 105 -31.05 -10.74 8.29
C MET A 105 -32.26 -11.61 7.98
N ILE A 106 -33.48 -11.11 8.06
CA ILE A 106 -34.67 -11.86 7.64
C ILE A 106 -34.70 -11.97 6.11
N LYS A 107 -34.37 -10.88 5.39
CA LYS A 107 -34.21 -10.90 3.92
C LYS A 107 -33.03 -11.76 3.47
N GLN A 108 -31.92 -11.73 4.20
CA GLN A 108 -30.76 -12.60 4.02
C GLN A 108 -31.15 -14.02 4.35
N LYS A 109 -31.76 -14.38 5.49
CA LYS A 109 -32.24 -15.75 5.78
C LYS A 109 -33.18 -16.31 4.70
N ARG A 110 -34.02 -15.46 4.09
CA ARG A 110 -34.84 -15.84 2.92
C ARG A 110 -34.02 -16.03 1.64
N LYS A 111 -32.96 -15.23 1.41
CA LYS A 111 -31.99 -15.40 0.29
C LYS A 111 -30.94 -16.51 0.52
N GLU A 112 -30.57 -16.75 1.77
CA GLU A 112 -29.56 -17.69 2.29
C GLU A 112 -30.04 -19.13 2.18
N LYS A 113 -31.36 -19.38 2.12
CA LYS A 113 -31.88 -20.72 1.83
C LYS A 113 -31.39 -21.27 0.47
N ALA A 114 -30.89 -20.40 -0.41
CA ALA A 114 -30.32 -20.75 -1.71
C ALA A 114 -28.84 -20.35 -1.90
N GLY A 115 -28.15 -19.76 -0.90
CA GLY A 115 -26.84 -19.13 -1.13
C GLY A 115 -25.89 -19.07 0.07
N LYS A 116 -25.99 -20.02 1.00
CA LYS A 116 -25.32 -19.96 2.31
C LYS A 116 -23.88 -20.46 2.37
N TRP A 117 -23.36 -21.06 1.31
CA TRP A 117 -22.01 -21.64 1.30
C TRP A 117 -21.16 -21.08 0.16
N ASP A 118 -21.44 -19.84 -0.25
CA ASP A 118 -20.66 -19.19 -1.30
C ASP A 118 -19.34 -18.67 -0.73
N VAL A 119 -18.25 -19.17 -1.32
CA VAL A 119 -16.88 -18.73 -1.05
C VAL A 119 -16.73 -17.26 -1.47
N PRO A 120 -15.96 -16.41 -0.74
CA PRO A 120 -15.77 -14.98 -1.06
C PRO A 120 -15.35 -14.69 -2.51
N ILE A 121 -14.75 -15.67 -3.18
CA ILE A 121 -14.47 -15.65 -4.61
C ILE A 121 -15.11 -16.91 -5.20
N PRO A 122 -16.36 -16.81 -5.73
CA PRO A 122 -17.10 -17.98 -6.18
C PRO A 122 -16.59 -18.50 -7.55
N LYS A 123 -16.09 -17.61 -8.40
CA LYS A 123 -15.60 -17.95 -9.74
C LYS A 123 -14.24 -17.32 -9.97
N VAL A 124 -13.23 -18.18 -10.12
CA VAL A 124 -11.86 -17.76 -10.47
C VAL A 124 -11.68 -17.84 -11.97
N ARG A 125 -10.81 -16.98 -12.52
CA ARG A 125 -10.40 -17.06 -13.92
C ARG A 125 -9.76 -18.44 -14.19
N GLY A 126 -10.24 -19.11 -15.24
CA GLY A 126 -9.63 -20.34 -15.72
C GLY A 126 -8.19 -20.10 -16.19
N VAL A 127 -7.27 -20.95 -15.74
CA VAL A 127 -5.85 -20.89 -16.11
C VAL A 127 -5.58 -21.97 -17.16
N SER A 128 -4.96 -21.60 -18.28
CA SER A 128 -4.60 -22.56 -19.32
C SER A 128 -3.36 -23.36 -18.93
N GLU A 129 -3.24 -24.60 -19.42
CA GLU A 129 -2.09 -25.46 -19.13
C GLU A 129 -0.75 -24.84 -19.57
N ASN A 130 -0.75 -24.08 -20.66
CA ASN A 130 0.43 -23.38 -21.16
C ASN A 130 0.94 -22.30 -20.20
N GLU A 131 0.05 -21.68 -19.42
CA GLU A 131 0.42 -20.70 -18.40
C GLU A 131 1.02 -21.37 -17.16
N VAL A 132 0.52 -22.56 -16.80
CA VAL A 132 0.97 -23.33 -15.62
C VAL A 132 2.27 -24.08 -15.90
N PHE A 133 2.43 -24.63 -17.10
CA PHE A 133 3.52 -25.54 -17.44
C PHE A 133 4.45 -24.96 -18.51
N LYS A 134 5.66 -24.60 -18.08
CA LYS A 134 6.76 -24.25 -18.99
C LYS A 134 7.42 -25.51 -19.54
N VAL A 135 7.59 -25.60 -20.85
CA VAL A 135 8.33 -26.71 -21.50
C VAL A 135 9.82 -26.61 -21.20
N LEU A 136 10.43 -27.72 -20.77
CA LEU A 136 11.88 -27.82 -20.60
C LEU A 136 12.49 -28.75 -21.67
N LYS A 137 13.50 -28.23 -22.37
CA LYS A 137 14.27 -28.96 -23.38
C LYS A 137 15.47 -29.66 -22.73
N THR A 138 15.66 -30.95 -23.01
CA THR A 138 16.75 -31.79 -22.45
C THR A 138 17.69 -32.34 -23.52
N GLY A 139 18.95 -32.62 -23.13
CA GLY A 139 20.01 -33.18 -23.98
C GLY A 139 20.90 -32.12 -24.63
N LYS A 140 22.09 -32.51 -25.14
CA LYS A 140 23.09 -31.61 -25.76
C LYS A 140 22.49 -30.79 -26.90
N ARG A 141 21.72 -31.42 -27.78
CA ARG A 141 21.01 -30.77 -28.91
C ARG A 141 19.62 -30.21 -28.55
N ARG A 142 19.18 -30.33 -27.29
CA ARG A 142 17.88 -29.81 -26.78
C ARG A 142 16.62 -30.24 -27.57
N ALA A 143 16.66 -31.38 -28.25
CA ALA A 143 15.56 -31.87 -29.08
C ALA A 143 14.38 -32.44 -28.27
N LYS A 144 14.62 -32.92 -27.04
CA LYS A 144 13.59 -33.62 -26.25
C LYS A 144 12.86 -32.63 -25.33
N GLN A 145 11.52 -32.58 -25.39
CA GLN A 145 10.64 -31.58 -24.73
C GLN A 145 9.61 -32.20 -23.75
N TRP A 146 9.92 -33.37 -23.21
CA TRP A 146 8.97 -34.15 -22.41
C TRP A 146 8.77 -33.61 -20.99
N LYS A 147 9.76 -32.87 -20.46
CA LYS A 147 9.73 -32.28 -19.11
C LYS A 147 8.94 -30.97 -19.07
N ARG A 148 8.21 -30.77 -17.97
CA ARG A 148 7.36 -29.59 -17.70
C ARG A 148 7.71 -29.01 -16.35
N MET A 149 7.97 -27.71 -16.29
CA MET A 149 8.19 -26.97 -15.05
C MET A 149 6.90 -26.26 -14.65
N VAL A 150 6.50 -26.42 -13.39
CA VAL A 150 5.38 -25.66 -12.81
C VAL A 150 5.85 -24.25 -12.52
N THR A 151 5.21 -23.24 -13.12
CA THR A 151 5.54 -21.81 -12.95
C THR A 151 4.80 -21.17 -11.78
N LYS A 152 3.60 -21.68 -11.48
CA LYS A 152 2.76 -21.19 -10.38
C LYS A 152 3.25 -21.75 -9.05
N VAL A 153 2.92 -21.03 -7.99
CA VAL A 153 3.24 -21.42 -6.62
C VAL A 153 2.53 -22.73 -6.30
N CYS A 154 3.25 -23.68 -5.71
CA CYS A 154 2.75 -25.00 -5.38
C CYS A 154 3.02 -25.34 -3.92
N TYR A 155 2.08 -26.04 -3.30
CA TYR A 155 2.29 -26.67 -2.01
C TYR A 155 2.88 -28.07 -2.23
N VAL A 156 3.80 -28.43 -1.35
CA VAL A 156 4.52 -29.71 -1.36
C VAL A 156 4.59 -30.15 0.09
N GLY A 157 4.06 -31.34 0.40
CA GLY A 157 3.98 -31.84 1.77
C GLY A 157 5.35 -32.06 2.42
N GLU A 158 5.38 -32.15 3.75
CA GLU A 158 6.60 -32.10 4.55
C GLU A 158 7.60 -33.23 4.28
N GLY A 159 7.12 -34.40 3.85
CA GLY A 159 7.93 -35.57 3.51
C GLY A 159 8.35 -35.65 2.03
N PHE A 160 8.31 -34.55 1.28
CA PHE A 160 8.59 -34.60 -0.15
C PHE A 160 10.08 -34.76 -0.47
N THR A 161 10.41 -35.87 -1.12
CA THR A 161 11.71 -36.13 -1.72
C THR A 161 11.61 -36.06 -3.25
N ARG A 162 12.63 -35.48 -3.90
CA ARG A 162 12.65 -35.40 -5.36
C ARG A 162 12.84 -36.78 -5.96
N LYS A 163 12.10 -37.07 -7.04
CA LYS A 163 12.33 -38.27 -7.86
C LYS A 163 13.64 -38.11 -8.65
N PRO A 164 14.31 -39.22 -9.01
CA PRO A 164 15.49 -39.14 -9.85
C PRO A 164 15.20 -38.39 -11.17
N PRO A 165 16.15 -37.57 -11.69
CA PRO A 165 15.88 -36.68 -12.84
C PRO A 165 15.41 -37.39 -14.11
N LYS A 166 15.69 -38.68 -14.29
CA LYS A 166 15.22 -39.46 -15.44
C LYS A 166 13.72 -39.76 -15.38
N TYR A 167 13.13 -39.85 -14.19
CA TYR A 167 11.72 -40.18 -13.97
C TYR A 167 10.86 -38.96 -13.60
N GLU A 168 11.48 -37.82 -13.29
CA GLU A 168 10.77 -36.58 -13.01
C GLU A 168 10.37 -35.85 -14.30
N ARG A 169 9.09 -35.95 -14.67
CA ARG A 169 8.49 -35.19 -15.78
C ARG A 169 8.01 -33.80 -15.36
N PHE A 170 7.31 -33.71 -14.24
CA PHE A 170 6.79 -32.45 -13.69
C PHE A 170 7.70 -31.94 -12.58
N ILE A 171 8.38 -30.83 -12.84
CA ILE A 171 9.36 -30.24 -11.95
C ILE A 171 8.71 -29.10 -11.16
N ARG A 172 8.72 -29.22 -9.84
CA ARG A 172 8.36 -28.15 -8.90
C ARG A 172 9.65 -27.49 -8.40
N PRO A 173 9.99 -26.27 -8.83
CA PRO A 173 11.21 -25.59 -8.39
C PRO A 173 11.08 -25.20 -6.90
N MET A 174 12.16 -25.33 -6.11
CA MET A 174 12.12 -25.02 -4.66
C MET A 174 11.65 -23.58 -4.38
N VAL A 175 12.05 -22.61 -5.22
CA VAL A 175 11.64 -21.19 -5.13
C VAL A 175 10.13 -20.99 -5.30
N GLY A 176 9.43 -21.95 -5.93
CA GLY A 176 7.97 -21.92 -6.08
C GLY A 176 7.23 -22.73 -5.02
N VAL A 177 7.91 -23.29 -4.02
CA VAL A 177 7.32 -24.15 -2.98
C VAL A 177 7.12 -23.35 -1.70
N LEU A 178 5.86 -23.26 -1.26
CA LEU A 178 5.45 -22.42 -0.13
C LEU A 178 6.10 -22.83 1.21
N GLN A 179 6.33 -24.14 1.43
CA GLN A 179 6.91 -24.68 2.66
C GLN A 179 8.33 -24.17 2.94
N LEU A 180 9.13 -23.94 1.89
CA LEU A 180 10.51 -23.44 2.04
C LEU A 180 10.53 -21.93 2.24
N ILE A 181 9.68 -21.20 1.50
CA ILE A 181 9.53 -19.74 1.67
C ILE A 181 9.08 -19.39 3.09
N LEU A 182 8.15 -20.16 3.67
CA LEU A 182 7.67 -19.93 5.04
C LEU A 182 8.73 -20.30 6.10
N ARG A 183 9.55 -21.33 5.87
CA ARG A 183 10.67 -21.67 6.77
C ARG A 183 11.78 -20.62 6.75
N ASP A 184 12.06 -20.02 5.60
CA ASP A 184 13.09 -18.97 5.46
C ASP A 184 12.63 -17.59 5.98
N ILE A 185 11.33 -17.36 6.18
CA ILE A 185 10.76 -16.10 6.71
C ILE A 185 10.51 -16.18 8.23
N LEU A 186 10.33 -17.39 8.79
CA LEU A 186 10.10 -17.64 10.22
C LEU A 186 11.36 -18.00 11.01
N CYS A 187 12.54 -17.96 10.37
CA CYS A 187 13.86 -18.02 11.01
C CYS A 187 14.51 -16.63 11.04
#